data_AF-A0A812YT64-F1
#
_entry.id   AF-A0A812YT64-F1
#
_cell.length_a   1.000
_cell.length_b   1.000
_cell.length_c   1.000
_cell.angle_alpha   90.00
_cell.angle_beta   90.00
_cell.angle_gamma   90.00
#
_symmetry.space_group_name_H-M   'P 1'
#
loop_
_entity.id
_entity.type
_entity.pdbx_description
1 polymer ?
#
loop_
_entity_poly.entity_id
_entity_poly.type
_entity_poly.pdbx_seq_one_letter_code
_entity_poly.pdbx_strand_id
1 'polypeptide(L)'
;MDLAKTAAQIRPLRGDDATPLLPRELELIAICNRLVHGQVVDAFPGAQPTSLTSQKIFEQLLKEPYVVCEKTDGERHLLLAHEGHVYLIDRKCRVWTCREQLPLPAGHDLSPGWHHNTLLDGELVLDVVEEGKTALRYLVYDAMHICGEDLTHRTLLYRLQKALSEVILPKEQLSALRGSTDNVQLMLKDFFELWQLSEVTAIASELPHGTDGLVFTPVMVPYVPGTVPALLKWKPAEMNTVDFKLQVIQGADSTRNMHVKLLVGFKQKDAWQVKHTGHWLAKMGDMFKKLREDPAAFDGKIAECKWNASAKTFTPSDQLKFTVNGTWEDGGWVLQRPNYYWGPWLCLVVVFAFIFESVGLPTMASQNYDSPFLDMVVLPIVWIAAFAAVFTLVSIVFGDTGEIRRSEASCYPIPDRARALILLGSSKTEDCPNIAGLDGQSYCTRCCVWRPEGSHHCSTCQRCVTGFDHHCSFFGRCITRRNMCSFRTIIGLFFVGAAAQMITVAITNSAPARSPSTSPYATESTAMEPVAGRYYNYN
;
A
#
# COMPACT_ATOMS: atom_id res chain seq x y z
N MET A 1 23.94 -1.63 9.81
CA MET A 1 25.36 -1.21 10.00
C MET A 1 26.17 -2.43 10.45
N ASP A 2 27.46 -2.53 10.10
CA ASP A 2 28.31 -3.62 10.61
C ASP A 2 28.70 -3.32 12.07
N LEU A 3 27.99 -3.97 13.01
CA LEU A 3 28.17 -3.81 14.46
C LEU A 3 29.61 -4.11 14.90
N ALA A 4 30.34 -4.97 14.17
CA ALA A 4 31.73 -5.28 14.49
C ALA A 4 32.67 -4.08 14.31
N LYS A 5 32.37 -3.20 13.32
CA LYS A 5 33.17 -2.00 13.05
C LYS A 5 32.89 -0.86 14.02
N THR A 6 31.73 -0.86 14.67
CA THR A 6 31.28 0.22 15.58
C THR A 6 31.41 -0.13 17.06
N ALA A 7 31.61 -1.42 17.40
CA ALA A 7 31.74 -1.93 18.76
C ALA A 7 32.88 -1.29 19.59
N ALA A 8 33.88 -0.69 18.94
CA ALA A 8 34.94 0.05 19.61
C ALA A 8 34.47 1.42 20.15
N GLN A 9 33.46 2.02 19.51
CA GLN A 9 33.02 3.40 19.71
C GLN A 9 31.66 3.50 20.43
N ILE A 10 30.76 2.56 20.16
CA ILE A 10 29.46 2.40 20.82
C ILE A 10 29.30 0.96 21.30
N ARG A 11 28.69 0.77 22.48
CA ARG A 11 28.48 -0.56 23.06
C ARG A 11 27.05 -0.70 23.53
N PRO A 12 26.39 -1.84 23.28
CA PRO A 12 25.07 -2.05 23.81
C PRO A 12 25.19 -2.15 25.34
N LEU A 13 24.25 -1.56 26.08
CA LEU A 13 24.26 -1.62 27.53
C LEU A 13 24.01 -3.06 28.03
N ARG A 14 23.32 -3.85 27.20
CA ARG A 14 23.03 -5.27 27.38
C ARG A 14 23.77 -6.11 26.33
N GLY A 15 24.29 -7.27 26.74
CA GLY A 15 25.09 -8.13 25.84
C GLY A 15 24.27 -9.02 24.89
N ASP A 16 23.04 -9.39 25.25
CA ASP A 16 22.18 -10.28 24.47
C ASP A 16 20.71 -9.83 24.53
N ASP A 17 20.05 -9.84 23.38
CA ASP A 17 18.65 -9.44 23.20
C ASP A 17 17.65 -10.39 23.89
N ALA A 18 18.07 -11.63 24.20
CA ALA A 18 17.25 -12.60 24.94
C ALA A 18 17.19 -12.35 26.46
N THR A 19 18.04 -11.47 26.99
CA THR A 19 18.08 -11.18 28.44
C THR A 19 17.07 -10.09 28.82
N PRO A 20 16.42 -10.15 30.01
CA PRO A 20 15.53 -9.07 30.46
C PRO A 20 16.23 -7.71 30.47
N LEU A 21 15.46 -6.63 30.23
CA LEU A 21 16.00 -5.27 30.26
C LEU A 21 16.61 -4.95 31.62
N LEU A 22 17.79 -4.32 31.61
CA LEU A 22 18.45 -3.90 32.84
C LEU A 22 17.65 -2.76 33.51
N PRO A 23 17.65 -2.64 34.85
CA PRO A 23 16.99 -1.54 35.54
C PRO A 23 17.38 -0.15 35.00
N ARG A 24 18.66 0.02 34.64
CA ARG A 24 19.17 1.26 34.04
C ARG A 24 18.63 1.51 32.63
N GLU A 25 18.41 0.48 31.82
CA GLU A 25 17.78 0.65 30.50
C GLU A 25 16.33 1.13 30.65
N LEU A 26 15.57 0.48 31.55
CA LEU A 26 14.19 0.86 31.84
C LEU A 26 14.11 2.31 32.35
N GLU A 27 15.04 2.72 33.21
CA GLU A 27 15.13 4.09 33.70
C GLU A 27 15.38 5.10 32.56
N LEU A 28 16.37 4.84 31.69
CA LEU A 28 16.72 5.73 30.58
C LEU A 28 15.58 5.85 29.55
N ILE A 29 14.90 4.74 29.25
CA ILE A 29 13.70 4.72 28.39
C ILE A 29 12.57 5.51 29.05
N ALA A 30 12.35 5.32 30.36
CA ALA A 30 11.34 6.07 31.11
C ALA A 30 11.64 7.58 31.16
N ILE A 31 12.92 7.98 31.23
CA ILE A 31 13.33 9.39 31.11
C ILE A 31 12.97 9.93 29.73
N CYS A 32 13.34 9.24 28.64
CA CYS A 32 12.98 9.66 27.28
C CYS A 32 11.47 9.82 27.13
N ASN A 33 10.70 8.85 27.63
CA ASN A 33 9.25 8.91 27.58
C ASN A 33 8.66 10.06 28.39
N ARG A 34 9.18 10.34 29.59
CA ARG A 34 8.72 11.48 30.38
C ARG A 34 9.01 12.81 29.72
N LEU A 35 10.19 12.96 29.09
CA LEU A 35 10.53 14.18 28.36
C LEU A 35 9.58 14.41 27.19
N VAL A 36 9.26 13.38 26.41
CA VAL A 36 8.47 13.56 25.17
C VAL A 36 6.96 13.45 25.39
N HIS A 37 6.50 12.55 26.25
CA HIS A 37 5.08 12.27 26.48
C HIS A 37 4.53 12.87 27.78
N GLY A 38 5.38 13.38 28.67
CA GLY A 38 5.01 13.76 30.03
C GLY A 38 4.72 12.57 30.97
N GLN A 39 4.76 11.34 30.46
CA GLN A 39 4.46 10.11 31.19
C GLN A 39 5.25 8.93 30.62
N VAL A 40 5.34 7.83 31.37
CA VAL A 40 5.98 6.60 30.88
C VAL A 40 4.97 5.84 30.02
N VAL A 41 5.35 5.53 28.78
CA VAL A 41 4.56 4.75 27.83
C VAL A 41 5.38 3.58 27.28
N ASP A 42 4.71 2.50 26.89
CA ASP A 42 5.35 1.37 26.21
C ASP A 42 5.38 1.61 24.69
N ALA A 43 6.12 2.66 24.30
CA ALA A 43 6.28 3.06 22.91
C ALA A 43 7.65 3.73 22.70
N PHE A 44 8.16 3.66 21.47
CA PHE A 44 9.35 4.42 21.08
C PHE A 44 9.00 5.91 20.97
N PRO A 45 9.73 6.81 21.66
CA PRO A 45 9.33 8.22 21.77
C PRO A 45 9.63 9.06 20.51
N GLY A 46 10.29 8.51 19.49
CA GLY A 46 10.59 9.24 18.26
C GLY A 46 9.44 9.32 17.26
N ALA A 47 9.36 10.43 16.51
CA ALA A 47 8.41 10.66 15.42
C ALA A 47 8.61 9.71 14.23
N GLN A 48 7.55 9.18 13.60
CA GLN A 48 7.65 8.24 12.48
C GLN A 48 7.09 8.85 11.20
N PRO A 49 7.89 8.91 10.11
CA PRO A 49 7.45 9.47 8.84
C PRO A 49 6.45 8.56 8.12
N THR A 50 5.51 9.18 7.42
CA THR A 50 4.56 8.51 6.53
C THR A 50 4.97 8.65 5.07
N SER A 51 4.56 7.73 4.20
CA SER A 51 4.93 7.80 2.79
C SER A 51 4.34 9.03 2.10
N LEU A 52 5.14 9.67 1.25
CA LEU A 52 4.71 10.73 0.33
C LEU A 52 3.81 10.11 -0.74
N THR A 53 2.63 10.68 -0.92
CA THR A 53 1.67 10.31 -1.97
C THR A 53 1.37 11.53 -2.82
N SER A 54 0.87 11.32 -4.05
CA SER A 54 0.46 12.41 -4.94
C SER A 54 -0.53 13.36 -4.24
N GLN A 55 -1.45 12.82 -3.44
CA GLN A 55 -2.40 13.59 -2.65
C GLN A 55 -1.70 14.55 -1.67
N LYS A 56 -0.69 14.07 -0.94
CA LYS A 56 0.02 14.87 0.06
C LYS A 56 0.86 16.00 -0.53
N ILE A 57 1.29 15.87 -1.79
CA ILE A 57 1.96 16.95 -2.51
C ILE A 57 1.02 18.17 -2.59
N PHE A 58 -0.20 17.97 -3.10
CA PHE A 58 -1.16 19.05 -3.30
C PHE A 58 -1.86 19.51 -2.02
N GLU A 59 -2.00 18.62 -1.03
CA GLU A 59 -2.69 18.95 0.22
C GLU A 59 -1.78 19.54 1.30
N GLN A 60 -0.49 19.22 1.30
CA GLN A 60 0.47 19.58 2.35
C GLN A 60 1.69 20.32 1.80
N LEU A 61 2.54 19.68 0.98
CA LEU A 61 3.83 20.27 0.57
C LEU A 61 3.67 21.65 -0.10
N LEU A 62 2.67 21.81 -0.96
CA LEU A 62 2.46 23.06 -1.69
C LEU A 62 1.78 24.17 -0.85
N LYS A 63 1.32 23.85 0.37
CA LYS A 63 0.54 24.79 1.20
C LYS A 63 1.25 25.21 2.47
N GLU A 64 2.07 24.34 3.02
CA GLU A 64 2.77 24.56 4.28
C GLU A 64 4.28 24.67 4.03
N PRO A 65 5.02 25.40 4.87
CA PRO A 65 6.46 25.49 4.77
C PRO A 65 7.10 24.14 5.17
N TYR A 66 7.89 23.60 4.25
CA TYR A 66 8.62 22.35 4.39
C TYR A 66 10.08 22.56 4.03
N VAL A 67 10.95 21.85 4.75
CA VAL A 67 12.32 21.62 4.32
C VAL A 67 12.48 20.18 3.88
N VAL A 68 13.46 19.94 3.01
CA VAL A 68 13.79 18.63 2.47
C VAL A 68 15.26 18.30 2.73
N CYS A 69 15.53 17.04 3.03
CA CYS A 69 16.87 16.48 3.08
C CYS A 69 16.88 15.09 2.43
N GLU A 70 18.06 14.58 2.13
CA GLU A 70 18.28 13.22 1.69
C GLU A 70 17.82 12.23 2.77
N LYS A 71 17.25 11.10 2.34
CA LYS A 71 16.97 9.99 3.25
C LYS A 71 18.23 9.16 3.37
N THR A 72 18.84 9.21 4.54
CA THR A 72 20.08 8.52 4.85
C THR A 72 19.81 7.02 5.06
N ASP A 73 20.72 6.18 4.59
CA ASP A 73 20.74 4.73 4.85
C ASP A 73 21.53 4.43 6.13
N GLY A 74 21.08 5.00 7.24
CA GLY A 74 21.69 4.87 8.57
C GLY A 74 20.80 4.16 9.58
N GLU A 75 21.32 3.96 10.79
CA GLU A 75 20.53 3.43 11.91
C GLU A 75 20.00 4.57 12.77
N ARG A 76 18.67 4.73 12.78
CA ARG A 76 18.01 5.75 13.59
C ARG A 76 18.17 5.48 15.09
N HIS A 77 18.68 6.47 15.80
CA HIS A 77 18.82 6.46 17.25
C HIS A 77 18.43 7.81 17.82
N LEU A 78 17.74 7.83 18.96
CA LEU A 78 17.65 9.01 19.79
C LEU A 78 18.93 9.14 20.61
N LEU A 79 19.48 10.34 20.74
CA LEU A 79 20.62 10.61 21.60
C LEU A 79 20.12 11.25 22.90
N LEU A 80 20.33 10.56 24.02
CA LEU A 80 20.07 11.07 25.37
C LEU A 80 21.40 11.38 26.06
N ALA A 81 21.63 12.64 26.40
CA ALA A 81 22.68 13.02 27.33
C ALA A 81 22.09 13.26 28.72
N HIS A 82 22.51 12.42 29.67
CA HIS A 82 22.00 12.40 31.03
C HIS A 82 23.12 12.06 32.00
N GLU A 83 23.23 12.84 33.08
CA GLU A 83 24.27 12.65 34.13
C GLU A 83 25.70 12.56 33.57
N GLY A 84 26.03 13.39 32.58
CA GLY A 84 27.37 13.43 31.98
C GLY A 84 27.72 12.26 31.06
N HIS A 85 26.76 11.40 30.75
CA HIS A 85 26.91 10.26 29.83
C HIS A 85 26.02 10.42 28.62
N VAL A 86 26.45 9.85 27.48
CA VAL A 86 25.68 9.81 26.24
C VAL A 86 25.18 8.40 25.98
N TYR A 87 23.89 8.30 25.71
CA TYR A 87 23.19 7.07 25.38
C TYR A 87 22.49 7.20 24.02
N LEU A 88 22.48 6.14 23.23
CA LEU A 88 21.74 6.04 21.98
C LEU A 88 20.61 5.03 22.15
N ILE A 89 19.38 5.42 21.83
CA ILE A 89 18.19 4.56 21.95
C ILE A 89 17.65 4.29 20.55
N ASP A 90 17.64 3.02 20.13
CA ASP A 90 17.15 2.64 18.82
C ASP A 90 15.62 2.45 18.78
N ARG A 91 15.07 2.18 17.58
CA ARG A 91 13.63 1.98 17.37
C ARG A 91 13.02 0.79 18.14
N LYS A 92 13.84 -0.15 18.59
CA LYS A 92 13.44 -1.30 19.42
C LYS A 92 13.59 -1.01 20.91
N CYS A 93 13.86 0.26 21.27
CA CYS A 93 14.15 0.71 22.63
C CYS A 93 15.39 0.03 23.24
N ARG A 94 16.36 -0.41 22.42
CA ARG A 94 17.65 -0.90 22.93
C ARG A 94 18.54 0.29 23.23
N VAL A 95 19.24 0.24 24.36
CA VAL A 95 20.11 1.33 24.82
C VAL A 95 21.56 0.97 24.56
N TRP A 96 22.27 1.90 23.93
CA TRP A 96 23.70 1.85 23.69
C TRP A 96 24.37 2.97 24.45
N THR A 97 25.55 2.71 25.00
CA THR A 97 26.39 3.74 25.62
C THR A 97 27.48 4.17 24.66
N CYS A 98 27.76 5.47 24.65
CA CYS A 98 28.85 6.07 23.93
C CYS A 98 29.81 6.73 24.93
N ARG A 99 31.10 6.73 24.62
CA ARG A 99 32.13 7.40 25.45
C ARG A 99 32.16 8.92 25.26
N GLU A 100 31.31 9.44 24.38
CA GLU A 100 31.18 10.87 24.18
C GLU A 100 30.59 11.57 25.40
N GLN A 101 30.97 12.84 25.54
CA GLN A 101 30.45 13.75 26.55
C GLN A 101 30.05 15.04 25.85
N LEU A 102 28.90 15.61 26.22
CA LEU A 102 28.39 16.86 25.66
C LEU A 102 28.62 17.99 26.66
N PRO A 103 29.56 18.90 26.40
CA PRO A 103 29.84 20.04 27.27
C PRO A 103 28.74 21.10 27.14
N LEU A 104 28.44 21.79 28.24
CA LEU A 104 27.61 22.99 28.18
C LEU A 104 28.31 24.11 27.37
N PRO A 105 27.54 25.03 26.76
CA PRO A 105 28.10 26.22 26.13
C PRO A 105 28.96 27.03 27.10
N ALA A 106 30.02 27.65 26.59
CA ALA A 106 30.93 28.44 27.42
C ALA A 106 30.19 29.61 28.10
N GLY A 107 30.00 29.51 29.43
CA GLY A 107 29.37 30.51 30.29
C GLY A 107 30.00 30.53 31.69
N HIS A 108 30.88 31.51 31.89
CA HIS A 108 31.43 32.07 33.14
C HIS A 108 32.11 31.24 34.24
N ASP A 109 32.16 29.90 34.23
CA ASP A 109 32.92 29.15 35.27
C ASP A 109 33.90 28.10 34.72
N LEU A 110 35.04 27.98 35.41
CA LEU A 110 36.27 27.24 35.05
C LEU A 110 36.15 25.70 35.07
N SER A 111 34.94 25.13 35.07
CA SER A 111 34.70 23.70 34.94
C SER A 111 33.63 23.42 33.90
N PRO A 112 33.88 22.59 32.87
CA PRO A 112 32.86 22.25 31.88
C PRO A 112 31.74 21.49 32.59
N GLY A 113 30.58 22.12 32.72
CA GLY A 113 29.35 21.41 33.05
C GLY A 113 28.95 20.49 31.89
N TRP A 114 28.20 19.45 32.19
CA TRP A 114 27.74 18.47 31.21
C TRP A 114 26.24 18.59 31.00
N HIS A 115 25.79 18.30 29.77
CA HIS A 115 24.36 18.23 29.48
C HIS A 115 23.64 17.21 30.37
N HIS A 116 22.45 17.59 30.82
CA HIS A 116 21.55 16.74 31.59
C HIS A 116 20.13 16.86 31.02
N ASN A 117 19.48 15.74 30.68
CA ASN A 117 18.17 15.72 29.99
C ASN A 117 18.18 16.45 28.64
N THR A 118 19.22 16.22 27.85
CA THR A 118 19.23 16.61 26.42
C THR A 118 18.83 15.41 25.58
N LEU A 119 17.81 15.56 24.73
CA LEU A 119 17.26 14.50 23.89
C LEU A 119 17.16 14.98 22.44
N LEU A 120 17.93 14.34 21.56
CA LEU A 120 18.02 14.64 20.13
C LEU A 120 17.49 13.47 19.30
N ASP A 121 16.96 13.78 18.11
CA ASP A 121 16.59 12.78 17.09
C ASP A 121 17.60 12.83 15.95
N GLY A 122 18.01 11.65 15.50
CA GLY A 122 19.10 11.55 14.56
C GLY A 122 19.30 10.16 13.98
N GLU A 123 20.27 10.07 13.08
CA GLU A 123 20.67 8.84 12.42
C GLU A 123 22.17 8.64 12.52
N LEU A 124 22.55 7.41 12.88
CA LEU A 124 23.94 7.00 12.96
C LEU A 124 24.39 6.45 11.61
N VAL A 125 25.46 7.01 11.07
CA VAL A 125 26.03 6.65 9.76
C VAL A 125 27.50 6.29 9.87
N LEU A 126 27.92 5.42 8.97
CA LEU A 126 29.32 5.04 8.81
C LEU A 126 29.83 5.63 7.50
N ASP A 127 30.46 6.80 7.57
CA ASP A 127 31.01 7.51 6.42
C ASP A 127 32.29 6.85 5.95
N VAL A 128 32.45 6.69 4.64
CA VAL A 128 33.72 6.29 4.01
C VAL A 128 34.56 7.55 3.80
N VAL A 129 35.61 7.72 4.62
CA VAL A 129 36.48 8.91 4.57
C VAL A 129 37.59 8.72 3.54
N GLU A 130 38.17 7.52 3.53
CA GLU A 130 39.18 7.08 2.55
C GLU A 130 38.94 5.60 2.25
N GLU A 131 39.53 5.08 1.18
CA GLU A 131 39.45 3.65 0.84
C GLU A 131 39.87 2.78 2.05
N GLY A 132 38.91 2.08 2.65
CA GLY A 132 39.12 1.23 3.83
C GLY A 132 39.09 1.93 5.20
N LYS A 133 38.96 3.27 5.27
CA LYS A 133 38.78 4.01 6.53
C LYS A 133 37.37 4.57 6.66
N THR A 134 36.75 4.30 7.80
CA THR A 134 35.39 4.75 8.09
C THR A 134 35.32 5.62 9.34
N ALA A 135 34.44 6.62 9.34
CA ALA A 135 34.13 7.46 10.49
C ALA A 135 32.67 7.29 10.91
N LEU A 136 32.43 7.13 12.21
CA LEU A 136 31.09 7.04 12.76
C LEU A 136 30.56 8.44 13.05
N ARG A 137 29.43 8.79 12.45
CA ARG A 137 28.81 10.11 12.60
C ARG A 137 27.37 9.98 13.03
N TYR A 138 26.92 10.91 13.87
CA TYR A 138 25.54 11.03 14.30
C TYR A 138 24.95 12.31 13.69
N LEU A 139 24.08 12.13 12.70
CA LEU A 139 23.39 13.21 11.99
C LEU A 139 22.15 13.61 12.78
N VAL A 140 22.20 14.76 13.43
CA VAL A 140 21.08 15.35 14.18
C VAL A 140 20.14 16.02 13.19
N TYR A 141 18.87 15.62 13.18
CA TYR A 141 17.84 16.24 12.34
C TYR A 141 16.64 16.77 13.12
N ASP A 142 16.57 16.55 14.44
CA ASP A 142 15.61 17.21 15.31
C ASP A 142 16.11 17.26 16.76
N ALA A 143 15.54 18.15 17.58
CA ALA A 143 15.88 18.32 18.99
C ALA A 143 14.62 18.47 19.83
N MET A 144 14.39 17.51 20.73
CA MET A 144 13.19 17.51 21.57
C MET A 144 13.42 18.29 22.85
N HIS A 145 14.57 18.09 23.51
CA HIS A 145 14.92 18.75 24.77
C HIS A 145 16.41 19.09 24.80
N ILE A 146 16.77 20.24 25.39
CA ILE A 146 18.16 20.62 25.65
C ILE A 146 18.27 21.09 27.10
N CYS A 147 19.11 20.42 27.88
CA CYS A 147 19.31 20.70 29.30
C CYS A 147 18.00 20.76 30.14
N GLY A 148 17.00 19.94 29.79
CA GLY A 148 15.68 19.94 30.42
C GLY A 148 14.71 21.00 29.90
N GLU A 149 15.14 21.93 29.03
CA GLU A 149 14.22 22.82 28.30
C GLU A 149 13.43 22.01 27.26
N ASP A 150 12.10 22.08 27.33
CA ASP A 150 11.22 21.47 26.34
C ASP A 150 11.18 22.32 25.06
N LEU A 151 11.63 21.74 23.95
CA LEU A 151 11.64 22.37 22.63
C LEU A 151 10.56 21.80 21.71
N THR A 152 9.80 20.78 22.12
CA THR A 152 8.86 20.05 21.26
C THR A 152 7.79 20.95 20.65
N HIS A 153 7.37 21.99 21.37
CA HIS A 153 6.36 22.97 20.93
C HIS A 153 6.91 24.05 19.99
N ARG A 154 8.23 24.14 19.79
CA ARG A 154 8.89 25.16 18.94
C ARG A 154 8.90 24.73 17.47
N THR A 155 9.19 25.65 16.56
CA THR A 155 9.37 25.34 15.12
C THR A 155 10.63 24.51 14.89
N LEU A 156 10.66 23.73 13.80
CA LEU A 156 11.82 22.90 13.45
C LEU A 156 13.12 23.71 13.43
N LEU A 157 13.13 24.88 12.77
CA LEU A 157 14.33 25.71 12.64
C LEU A 157 14.88 26.16 14.00
N TYR A 158 14.00 26.46 14.97
CA TYR A 158 14.44 26.80 16.33
C TYR A 158 15.05 25.59 17.05
N ARG A 159 14.43 24.40 16.91
CA ARG A 159 14.94 23.15 17.48
C ARG A 159 16.33 22.82 16.93
N LEU A 160 16.51 22.93 15.61
CA LEU A 160 17.79 22.74 14.93
C LEU A 160 18.84 23.77 15.34
N GLN A 161 18.46 25.05 15.41
CA GLN A 161 19.36 26.12 15.87
C GLN A 161 19.89 25.82 17.26
N LYS A 162 19.01 25.44 18.20
CA LYS A 162 19.41 25.12 19.58
C LYS A 162 20.33 23.90 19.63
N ALA A 163 20.05 22.84 18.86
CA ALA A 163 20.98 21.71 18.74
C ALA A 163 22.35 22.13 18.21
N LEU A 164 22.39 23.00 17.21
CA LEU A 164 23.64 23.52 16.66
C LEU A 164 24.41 24.35 17.70
N SER A 165 23.78 25.39 18.24
CA SER A 165 24.46 26.38 19.09
C SER A 165 24.80 25.86 20.48
N GLU A 166 23.97 24.96 21.03
CA GLU A 166 24.13 24.49 22.42
C GLU A 166 24.72 23.09 22.55
N VAL A 167 24.74 22.29 21.48
CA VAL A 167 25.26 20.92 21.55
C VAL A 167 26.42 20.70 20.60
N ILE A 168 26.22 20.96 19.31
CA ILE A 168 27.20 20.60 18.27
C ILE A 168 28.42 21.52 18.33
N LEU A 169 28.23 22.84 18.29
CA LEU A 169 29.34 23.80 18.30
C LEU A 169 30.19 23.72 19.60
N PRO A 170 29.61 23.64 20.81
CA PRO A 170 30.41 23.45 22.04
C PRO A 170 31.20 22.14 22.04
N LYS A 171 30.63 21.06 21.48
CA LYS A 171 31.32 19.79 21.34
C LYS A 171 32.51 19.89 20.38
N GLU A 172 32.31 20.49 19.21
CA GLU A 172 33.39 20.73 18.23
C GLU A 172 34.54 21.55 18.84
N GLN A 173 34.22 22.60 19.60
CA GLN A 173 35.20 23.41 20.31
C GLN A 173 36.01 22.59 21.33
N LEU A 174 35.34 21.74 22.12
CA LEU A 174 36.01 20.87 23.09
C LEU A 174 36.93 19.85 22.40
N SER A 175 36.48 19.27 21.29
CA SER A 175 37.25 18.30 20.52
C SER A 175 38.50 18.95 19.90
N ALA A 176 38.36 20.17 19.37
CA ALA A 176 39.48 20.98 18.89
C ALA A 176 40.50 21.29 20.00
N LEU A 177 40.03 21.65 21.21
CA LEU A 177 40.89 21.90 22.37
C LEU A 177 41.63 20.65 22.86
N ARG A 178 41.02 19.47 22.78
CA ARG A 178 41.63 18.20 23.19
C ARG A 178 42.62 17.66 22.16
N GLY A 179 42.58 18.13 20.92
CA GLY A 179 43.40 17.58 19.83
C GLY A 179 43.11 16.10 19.55
N SER A 180 41.94 15.60 19.97
CA SER A 180 41.51 14.21 19.82
C SER A 180 40.32 14.12 18.87
N THR A 181 40.30 13.12 18.01
CA THR A 181 39.13 12.79 17.21
C THR A 181 38.07 12.12 18.08
N ASP A 182 36.83 12.59 18.01
CA ASP A 182 35.70 11.98 18.69
C ASP A 182 35.44 10.54 18.19
N ASN A 183 34.95 9.69 19.09
CA ASN A 183 34.50 8.34 18.73
C ASN A 183 33.24 8.40 17.86
N VAL A 184 32.38 9.41 18.10
CA VAL A 184 31.21 9.71 17.29
C VAL A 184 31.19 11.21 17.00
N GLN A 185 31.26 11.58 15.73
CA GLN A 185 31.16 12.98 15.31
C GLN A 185 29.69 13.39 15.21
N LEU A 186 29.27 14.36 16.02
CA LEU A 186 27.93 14.94 15.91
C LEU A 186 27.93 15.97 14.77
N MET A 187 26.97 15.87 13.87
CA MET A 187 26.78 16.85 12.81
C MET A 187 25.29 17.20 12.70
N LEU A 188 24.99 18.43 12.31
CA LEU A 188 23.63 18.80 11.95
C LEU A 188 23.38 18.28 10.53
N LYS A 189 22.20 17.72 10.30
CA LYS A 189 21.78 17.33 8.96
C LYS A 189 21.49 18.57 8.12
N ASP A 190 21.90 18.56 6.86
CA ASP A 190 21.62 19.65 5.95
C ASP A 190 20.15 19.62 5.52
N PHE A 191 19.52 20.79 5.55
CA PHE A 191 18.14 20.98 5.14
C PHE A 191 18.09 22.03 4.03
N PHE A 192 17.28 21.74 3.02
CA PHE A 192 17.12 22.56 1.84
C PHE A 192 15.67 22.94 1.64
N GLU A 193 15.46 24.00 0.87
CA GLU A 193 14.12 24.42 0.47
C GLU A 193 13.56 23.53 -0.65
N LEU A 194 12.24 23.46 -0.77
CA LEU A 194 11.59 22.56 -1.74
C LEU A 194 11.98 22.83 -3.20
N TRP A 195 12.34 24.07 -3.56
CA TRP A 195 12.76 24.38 -4.93
C TRP A 195 14.19 23.92 -5.24
N GLN A 196 14.97 23.52 -4.23
CA GLN A 196 16.35 23.03 -4.37
C GLN A 196 16.43 21.50 -4.51
N LEU A 197 15.31 20.83 -4.82
CA LEU A 197 15.24 19.37 -4.90
C LEU A 197 16.27 18.76 -5.85
N SER A 198 16.56 19.43 -6.97
CA SER A 198 17.59 19.00 -7.92
C SER A 198 18.97 18.94 -7.28
N GLU A 199 19.31 19.95 -6.49
CA GLU A 199 20.58 20.09 -5.79
C GLU A 199 20.69 19.04 -4.69
N VAL A 200 19.62 18.80 -3.91
CA VAL A 200 19.61 17.73 -2.89
C VAL A 200 19.88 16.38 -3.54
N THR A 201 19.25 16.08 -4.67
CA THR A 201 19.49 14.80 -5.36
C THR A 201 20.90 14.67 -5.92
N ALA A 202 21.53 15.77 -6.34
CA ALA A 202 22.92 15.78 -6.78
C ALA A 202 23.87 15.55 -5.60
N ILE A 203 23.71 16.32 -4.52
CA ILE A 203 24.51 16.19 -3.30
C ILE A 203 24.39 14.78 -2.71
N ALA A 204 23.18 14.23 -2.65
CA ALA A 204 22.91 12.90 -2.11
C ALA A 204 23.70 11.77 -2.80
N SER A 205 24.13 11.98 -4.05
CA SER A 205 24.95 11.03 -4.81
C SER A 205 26.45 11.12 -4.52
N GLU A 206 26.90 12.23 -3.92
CA GLU A 206 28.31 12.51 -3.58
C GLU A 206 28.61 12.31 -2.10
N LEU A 207 27.60 12.05 -1.27
CA LEU A 207 27.78 11.85 0.17
C LEU A 207 28.62 10.61 0.48
N PRO A 208 29.43 10.64 1.56
CA PRO A 208 30.30 9.52 1.96
C PRO A 208 29.54 8.33 2.55
N HIS A 209 28.21 8.42 2.67
CA HIS A 209 27.31 7.38 3.14
C HIS A 209 26.16 7.15 2.15
N GLY A 210 25.50 6.00 2.26
CA GLY A 210 24.38 5.64 1.39
C GLY A 210 23.14 6.50 1.62
N THR A 211 22.40 6.76 0.54
CA THR A 211 21.10 7.45 0.56
C THR A 211 20.07 6.61 -0.22
N ASP A 212 18.80 6.62 0.23
CA ASP A 212 17.75 5.77 -0.35
C ASP A 212 16.42 6.52 -0.59
N GLY A 213 16.46 7.86 -0.66
CA GLY A 213 15.28 8.67 -0.92
C GLY A 213 15.38 10.10 -0.39
N LEU A 214 14.24 10.69 -0.03
CA LEU A 214 14.11 12.04 0.51
C LEU A 214 13.20 12.05 1.74
N VAL A 215 13.44 12.98 2.67
CA VAL A 215 12.57 13.24 3.82
C VAL A 215 12.13 14.70 3.77
N PHE A 216 10.82 14.93 3.89
CA PHE A 216 10.21 16.25 3.95
C PHE A 216 9.70 16.50 5.36
N THR A 217 10.25 17.53 6.00
CA THR A 217 9.96 17.86 7.40
C THR A 217 9.22 19.19 7.46
N PRO A 218 8.03 19.23 8.08
CA PRO A 218 7.25 20.46 8.20
C PRO A 218 7.95 21.43 9.17
N VAL A 219 8.05 22.70 8.80
CA VAL A 219 8.78 23.70 9.59
C VAL A 219 7.99 24.15 10.82
N MET A 220 6.69 24.34 10.65
CA MET A 220 5.83 24.97 11.67
C MET A 220 5.17 23.98 12.63
N VAL A 221 5.23 22.67 12.34
CA VAL A 221 4.57 21.65 13.14
C VAL A 221 5.44 21.32 14.37
N PRO A 222 4.84 21.28 15.58
CA PRO A 222 5.51 20.79 16.77
C PRO A 222 6.05 19.36 16.61
N TYR A 223 7.07 19.00 17.36
CA TYR A 223 7.53 17.62 17.42
C TYR A 223 6.45 16.75 18.09
N VAL A 224 6.02 15.68 17.43
CA VAL A 224 5.02 14.75 17.95
C VAL A 224 5.57 13.33 17.90
N PRO A 225 5.58 12.60 19.02
CA PRO A 225 6.02 11.19 19.04
C PRO A 225 5.05 10.28 18.27
N GLY A 226 5.54 9.15 17.77
CA GLY A 226 4.73 8.20 17.01
C GLY A 226 4.49 8.63 15.56
N THR A 227 3.46 8.10 14.90
CA THR A 227 3.24 8.37 13.47
C THR A 227 2.78 9.81 13.21
N VAL A 228 3.56 10.57 12.44
CA VAL A 228 3.28 11.97 12.10
C VAL A 228 2.85 12.07 10.64
N PRO A 229 1.55 12.36 10.35
CA PRO A 229 1.05 12.43 8.97
C PRO A 229 1.72 13.50 8.11
N ALA A 230 2.21 14.57 8.74
CA ALA A 230 2.89 15.70 8.09
C ALA A 230 4.39 15.46 7.88
N LEU A 231 5.01 14.49 8.56
CA LEU A 231 6.41 14.12 8.33
C LEU A 231 6.45 13.08 7.22
N LEU A 232 7.11 13.38 6.10
CA LEU A 232 6.96 12.61 4.87
C LEU A 232 8.27 11.98 4.43
N LYS A 233 8.21 10.75 3.95
CA LYS A 233 9.33 10.07 3.30
C LYS A 233 8.97 9.71 1.86
N TRP A 234 9.89 9.93 0.95
CA TRP A 234 9.80 9.50 -0.43
C TRP A 234 10.97 8.59 -0.76
N LYS A 235 10.71 7.56 -1.57
CA LYS A 235 11.73 6.68 -2.14
C LYS A 235 11.47 6.53 -3.63
N PRO A 236 12.51 6.47 -4.47
CA PRO A 236 12.36 6.08 -5.86
C PRO A 236 11.61 4.75 -5.98
N ALA A 237 10.80 4.59 -7.02
CA ALA A 237 9.96 3.39 -7.19
C ALA A 237 10.82 2.12 -7.26
N GLU A 238 11.98 2.23 -7.89
CA GLU A 238 13.02 1.22 -8.05
C GLU A 238 13.74 0.87 -6.73
N MET A 239 13.68 1.72 -5.71
CA MET A 239 14.24 1.45 -4.38
C MET A 239 13.21 0.85 -3.41
N ASN A 240 11.94 0.74 -3.82
CA ASN A 240 10.95 -0.01 -3.07
C ASN A 240 11.08 -1.50 -3.42
N THR A 241 11.49 -2.29 -2.43
CA THR A 241 11.61 -3.73 -2.55
C THR A 241 10.42 -4.45 -1.95
N VAL A 242 10.10 -5.60 -2.54
CA VAL A 242 9.08 -6.54 -2.05
C VAL A 242 9.67 -7.95 -2.12
N ASP A 243 9.51 -8.71 -1.05
CA ASP A 243 9.96 -10.10 -0.99
C ASP A 243 8.92 -11.01 -1.66
N PHE A 244 9.35 -11.74 -2.69
CA PHE A 244 8.53 -12.72 -3.38
C PHE A 244 9.10 -14.11 -3.24
N LYS A 245 8.24 -15.11 -3.05
CA LYS A 245 8.60 -16.50 -3.28
C LYS A 245 8.63 -16.74 -4.79
N LEU A 246 9.74 -17.27 -5.28
CA LEU A 246 9.94 -17.60 -6.69
C LEU A 246 9.42 -19.01 -6.96
N GLN A 247 8.71 -19.18 -8.08
CA GLN A 247 8.39 -20.49 -8.63
C GLN A 247 8.85 -20.54 -10.09
N VAL A 248 9.84 -21.39 -10.37
CA VAL A 248 10.40 -21.53 -11.71
C VAL A 248 9.50 -22.44 -12.53
N ILE A 249 9.07 -21.96 -13.69
CA ILE A 249 8.30 -22.76 -14.64
C ILE A 249 9.15 -23.01 -15.88
N GLN A 250 9.40 -24.28 -16.13
CA GLN A 250 10.06 -24.75 -17.34
C GLN A 250 8.97 -25.09 -18.37
N GLY A 251 8.96 -24.38 -19.50
CA GLY A 251 8.14 -24.76 -20.64
C GLY A 251 8.64 -26.06 -21.31
N ALA A 252 7.81 -26.66 -22.15
CA ALA A 252 8.16 -27.88 -22.91
C ALA A 252 9.42 -27.72 -23.80
N ASP A 253 9.74 -26.48 -24.19
CA ASP A 253 11.01 -26.11 -24.80
C ASP A 253 11.84 -25.30 -23.78
N SER A 254 12.76 -26.00 -23.11
CA SER A 254 13.66 -25.47 -22.09
C SER A 254 14.63 -24.40 -22.61
N THR A 255 14.67 -24.17 -23.93
CA THR A 255 15.56 -23.18 -24.55
C THR A 255 14.92 -21.80 -24.74
N ARG A 256 13.58 -21.69 -24.68
CA ARG A 256 12.86 -20.45 -25.05
C ARG A 256 11.87 -19.92 -24.00
N ASN A 257 11.30 -20.78 -23.15
CA ASN A 257 10.17 -20.41 -22.29
C ASN A 257 10.41 -20.67 -20.80
N MET A 258 11.49 -20.11 -20.24
CA MET A 258 11.67 -20.05 -18.78
C MET A 258 11.04 -18.78 -18.23
N HIS A 259 10.03 -18.93 -17.37
CA HIS A 259 9.41 -17.83 -16.65
C HIS A 259 9.32 -18.15 -15.16
N VAL A 260 9.51 -17.12 -14.34
CA VAL A 260 9.43 -17.23 -12.88
C VAL A 260 8.14 -16.59 -12.42
N LYS A 261 7.30 -17.35 -11.74
CA LYS A 261 6.13 -16.80 -11.04
C LYS A 261 6.59 -16.15 -9.74
N LEU A 262 6.07 -14.95 -9.50
CA LEU A 262 6.25 -14.22 -8.26
C LEU A 262 5.02 -14.46 -7.38
N LEU A 263 5.27 -14.98 -6.19
CA LEU A 263 4.26 -15.39 -5.23
C LEU A 263 4.38 -14.58 -3.94
N VAL A 264 3.24 -14.13 -3.40
CA VAL A 264 3.17 -13.40 -2.12
C VAL A 264 2.39 -14.21 -1.10
N GLY A 265 2.91 -14.31 0.12
CA GLY A 265 2.22 -14.92 1.25
C GLY A 265 1.27 -13.94 1.94
N PHE A 266 0.11 -14.41 2.35
CA PHE A 266 -0.80 -13.65 3.21
C PHE A 266 -1.44 -14.57 4.25
N LYS A 267 -1.65 -14.04 5.46
CA LYS A 267 -2.25 -14.80 6.56
C LYS A 267 -3.78 -14.67 6.53
N GLN A 268 -4.48 -15.80 6.53
CA GLN A 268 -5.94 -15.87 6.62
C GLN A 268 -6.35 -16.84 7.73
N LYS A 269 -6.99 -16.33 8.79
CA LYS A 269 -7.49 -17.12 9.93
C LYS A 269 -6.43 -18.12 10.44
N ASP A 270 -5.23 -17.60 10.70
CA ASP A 270 -4.05 -18.34 11.18
C ASP A 270 -3.39 -19.34 10.22
N ALA A 271 -3.86 -19.47 8.98
CA ALA A 271 -3.17 -20.21 7.92
C ALA A 271 -2.49 -19.27 6.91
N TRP A 272 -1.26 -19.60 6.52
CA TRP A 272 -0.58 -18.92 5.41
C TRP A 272 -1.13 -19.40 4.07
N GLN A 273 -1.56 -18.46 3.24
CA GLN A 273 -1.93 -18.71 1.85
C GLN A 273 -0.96 -17.99 0.92
N VAL A 274 -0.81 -18.51 -0.28
CA VAL A 274 0.09 -17.96 -1.30
C VAL A 274 -0.72 -17.52 -2.50
N LYS A 275 -0.57 -16.26 -2.92
CA LYS A 275 -1.21 -15.72 -4.12
C LYS A 275 -0.16 -15.42 -5.19
N HIS A 276 -0.46 -15.80 -6.42
CA HIS A 276 0.30 -15.38 -7.58
C HIS A 276 0.01 -13.92 -7.91
N THR A 277 1.05 -13.10 -8.03
CA THR A 277 0.92 -11.65 -8.26
C THR A 277 1.51 -11.19 -9.57
N GLY A 278 2.38 -11.97 -10.21
CA GLY A 278 2.97 -11.59 -11.49
C GLY A 278 4.01 -12.58 -12.00
N HIS A 279 4.49 -12.30 -13.21
CA HIS A 279 5.53 -13.06 -13.88
C HIS A 279 6.79 -12.21 -14.03
N TRP A 280 7.93 -12.82 -13.77
CA TRP A 280 9.22 -12.30 -14.18
C TRP A 280 9.76 -13.15 -15.33
N LEU A 281 10.05 -12.47 -16.45
CA LEU A 281 10.77 -13.03 -17.58
C LEU A 281 12.22 -12.56 -17.47
N ALA A 282 13.12 -13.48 -17.14
CA ALA A 282 14.55 -13.18 -17.13
C ALA A 282 14.98 -12.82 -18.56
N LYS A 283 15.48 -11.59 -18.75
CA LYS A 283 16.07 -11.18 -20.03
C LYS A 283 17.29 -12.04 -20.32
N MET A 284 17.53 -12.34 -21.59
CA MET A 284 18.73 -13.02 -22.06
C MET A 284 19.99 -12.31 -21.51
N GLY A 285 20.85 -13.06 -20.83
CA GLY A 285 22.01 -12.55 -20.09
C GLY A 285 22.45 -13.51 -18.98
N ASP A 286 23.36 -13.08 -18.11
CA ASP A 286 23.93 -13.93 -17.06
C ASP A 286 22.90 -14.48 -16.09
N MET A 287 21.86 -13.70 -15.77
CA MET A 287 20.78 -14.16 -14.90
C MET A 287 19.92 -15.24 -15.56
N PHE A 288 19.61 -15.10 -16.85
CA PHE A 288 18.91 -16.15 -17.61
C PHE A 288 19.79 -17.41 -17.72
N LYS A 289 21.10 -17.24 -17.92
CA LYS A 289 22.06 -18.35 -17.94
C LYS A 289 22.10 -19.09 -16.60
N LYS A 290 22.20 -18.38 -15.48
CA LYS A 290 22.15 -18.96 -14.12
C LYS A 290 20.82 -19.67 -13.84
N LEU A 291 19.70 -19.03 -14.17
CA LEU A 291 18.37 -19.63 -13.99
C LEU A 291 18.23 -20.92 -14.82
N ARG A 292 18.81 -20.96 -16.02
CA ARG A 292 18.81 -22.15 -16.90
C ARG A 292 19.74 -23.26 -16.40
N GLU A 293 20.92 -22.91 -15.91
CA GLU A 293 21.94 -23.86 -15.45
C GLU A 293 21.57 -24.51 -14.12
N ASP A 294 20.97 -23.75 -13.19
CA ASP A 294 20.52 -24.27 -11.90
C ASP A 294 19.13 -23.72 -11.50
N PRO A 295 18.03 -24.25 -12.06
CA PRO A 295 16.68 -23.83 -11.70
C PRO A 295 16.33 -24.08 -10.22
N ALA A 296 16.91 -25.12 -9.62
CA ALA A 296 16.63 -25.53 -8.25
C ALA A 296 17.19 -24.54 -7.21
N ALA A 297 18.24 -23.80 -7.55
CA ALA A 297 18.74 -22.71 -6.71
C ALA A 297 17.73 -21.56 -6.54
N PHE A 298 16.76 -21.43 -7.45
CA PHE A 298 15.77 -20.34 -7.42
C PHE A 298 14.39 -20.82 -7.00
N ASP A 299 14.00 -22.04 -7.39
CA ASP A 299 12.65 -22.54 -7.13
C ASP A 299 12.37 -22.67 -5.63
N GLY A 300 11.23 -22.12 -5.20
CA GLY A 300 10.78 -22.12 -3.82
C GLY A 300 11.52 -21.17 -2.88
N LYS A 301 12.53 -20.42 -3.36
CA LYS A 301 13.27 -19.44 -2.55
C LYS A 301 12.55 -18.09 -2.51
N ILE A 302 12.81 -17.32 -1.45
CA ILE A 302 12.37 -15.93 -1.34
C ILE A 302 13.45 -15.04 -1.94
N ALA A 303 13.04 -14.09 -2.78
CA ALA A 303 13.93 -13.11 -3.39
C ALA A 303 13.35 -11.70 -3.19
N GLU A 304 14.22 -10.79 -2.74
CA GLU A 304 13.95 -9.37 -2.70
C GLU A 304 13.88 -8.80 -4.13
N CYS A 305 12.73 -8.28 -4.54
CA CYS A 305 12.50 -7.77 -5.89
C CYS A 305 12.16 -6.28 -5.90
N LYS A 306 12.61 -5.57 -6.94
CA LYS A 306 12.36 -4.14 -7.20
C LYS A 306 11.38 -3.96 -8.35
N TRP A 307 10.59 -2.88 -8.34
CA TRP A 307 9.72 -2.55 -9.46
C TRP A 307 10.54 -2.12 -10.69
N ASN A 308 10.33 -2.76 -11.84
CA ASN A 308 10.93 -2.39 -13.11
C ASN A 308 9.87 -1.77 -14.02
N ALA A 309 9.93 -0.44 -14.20
CA ALA A 309 8.96 0.30 -15.02
C ALA A 309 8.94 -0.15 -16.48
N SER A 310 10.10 -0.44 -17.07
CA SER A 310 10.22 -0.88 -18.46
C SER A 310 9.62 -2.26 -18.70
N ALA A 311 9.80 -3.17 -17.75
CA ALA A 311 9.25 -4.53 -17.83
C ALA A 311 7.82 -4.63 -17.26
N LYS A 312 7.31 -3.57 -16.63
CA LYS A 312 6.01 -3.52 -15.91
C LYS A 312 5.81 -4.70 -14.94
N THR A 313 6.90 -5.15 -14.31
CA THR A 313 6.89 -6.26 -13.37
C THR A 313 7.99 -6.06 -12.32
N PHE A 314 7.94 -6.85 -11.25
CA PHE A 314 9.02 -6.90 -10.28
C PHE A 314 10.15 -7.78 -10.81
N THR A 315 11.39 -7.32 -10.62
CA THR A 315 12.60 -8.06 -10.98
C THR A 315 13.46 -8.24 -9.74
N PRO A 316 14.15 -9.38 -9.57
CA PRO A 316 15.07 -9.56 -8.45
C PRO A 316 16.10 -8.43 -8.38
N SER A 317 16.46 -8.00 -7.16
CA SER A 317 17.51 -7.01 -6.96
C SER A 317 18.87 -7.58 -7.35
N ASP A 318 19.84 -6.71 -7.67
CA ASP A 318 21.20 -7.13 -8.06
C ASP A 318 21.93 -7.93 -6.96
N GLN A 319 21.49 -7.76 -5.71
CA GLN A 319 21.90 -8.57 -4.57
C GLN A 319 20.78 -9.55 -4.22
N LEU A 320 20.67 -10.65 -4.98
CA LEU A 320 19.78 -11.77 -4.64
C LEU A 320 20.11 -12.29 -3.24
N LYS A 321 19.40 -11.80 -2.23
CA LYS A 321 19.44 -12.32 -0.87
C LYS A 321 18.36 -13.38 -0.75
N PHE A 322 18.77 -14.65 -0.72
CA PHE A 322 17.87 -15.77 -0.47
C PHE A 322 17.80 -16.03 1.03
N THR A 323 16.60 -16.03 1.61
CA THR A 323 16.43 -16.57 2.96
C THR A 323 16.64 -18.09 2.90
N VAL A 324 17.68 -18.59 3.56
CA VAL A 324 18.19 -19.97 3.42
C VAL A 324 17.15 -21.04 3.80
N ASN A 325 16.19 -20.71 4.67
CA ASN A 325 15.33 -21.70 5.30
C ASN A 325 13.91 -21.82 4.71
N GLY A 326 13.50 -20.96 3.77
CA GLY A 326 12.13 -21.01 3.20
C GLY A 326 11.00 -20.83 4.24
N THR A 327 11.34 -20.56 5.50
CA THR A 327 10.45 -20.18 6.57
C THR A 327 10.03 -18.74 6.35
N TRP A 328 8.73 -18.47 6.39
CA TRP A 328 8.19 -17.11 6.39
C TRP A 328 8.72 -16.39 7.62
N GLU A 329 9.74 -15.54 7.45
CA GLU A 329 10.03 -14.50 8.42
C GLU A 329 8.94 -13.45 8.24
N ASP A 330 8.32 -12.97 9.34
CA ASP A 330 7.31 -11.91 9.31
C ASP A 330 7.97 -10.59 8.87
N GLY A 331 8.24 -10.49 7.56
CA GLY A 331 8.67 -9.28 6.88
C GLY A 331 7.51 -8.30 6.87
N GLY A 332 7.67 -7.22 7.62
CA GLY A 332 6.58 -6.33 8.00
C GLY A 332 5.97 -5.53 6.86
N TRP A 333 5.08 -6.14 6.08
CA TRP A 333 3.91 -5.50 5.46
C TRP A 333 2.82 -6.55 5.25
N VAL A 334 1.94 -6.71 6.24
CA VAL A 334 0.67 -7.41 6.04
C VAL A 334 -0.17 -6.53 5.13
N LEU A 335 -0.51 -7.02 3.94
CA LEU A 335 -1.49 -6.39 3.06
C LEU A 335 -2.83 -6.37 3.79
N GLN A 336 -3.13 -5.26 4.48
CA GLN A 336 -4.44 -5.04 5.08
C GLN A 336 -5.44 -5.05 3.92
N ARG A 337 -6.30 -6.06 3.92
CA ARG A 337 -7.20 -6.36 2.81
C ARG A 337 -7.92 -5.07 2.37
N PRO A 338 -7.89 -4.69 1.09
CA PRO A 338 -9.05 -4.02 0.56
C PRO A 338 -10.17 -5.05 0.67
N ASN A 339 -11.26 -4.71 1.36
CA ASN A 339 -12.46 -5.53 1.38
C ASN A 339 -12.91 -5.76 -0.07
N TYR A 340 -12.47 -6.87 -0.66
CA TYR A 340 -12.88 -7.33 -1.99
C TYR A 340 -14.33 -7.77 -1.83
N TYR A 341 -15.27 -6.87 -2.11
CA TYR A 341 -16.67 -7.21 -2.27
C TYR A 341 -16.78 -8.10 -3.53
N TRP A 342 -17.06 -9.38 -3.35
CA TRP A 342 -17.32 -10.35 -4.42
C TRP A 342 -18.63 -10.07 -5.19
N GLY A 343 -19.40 -9.07 -4.76
CA GLY A 343 -20.72 -8.70 -5.32
C GLY A 343 -20.76 -8.52 -6.85
N PRO A 344 -19.85 -7.76 -7.48
CA PRO A 344 -19.91 -7.51 -8.92
C PRO A 344 -19.81 -8.79 -9.76
N TRP A 345 -18.94 -9.74 -9.36
CA TRP A 345 -18.71 -10.96 -10.13
C TRP A 345 -19.86 -11.97 -10.00
N LEU A 346 -20.43 -12.10 -8.80
CA LEU A 346 -21.59 -12.97 -8.57
C LEU A 346 -22.82 -12.46 -9.34
N CYS A 347 -23.03 -11.14 -9.39
CA CYS A 347 -24.09 -10.53 -10.19
C CYS A 347 -23.96 -10.84 -11.68
N LEU A 348 -22.75 -10.74 -12.25
CA LEU A 348 -22.54 -11.07 -13.66
C LEU A 348 -22.95 -12.52 -13.95
N VAL A 349 -22.52 -13.46 -13.10
CA VAL A 349 -22.87 -14.88 -13.26
C VAL A 349 -24.39 -15.09 -13.23
N VAL A 350 -25.09 -14.52 -12.25
CA VAL A 350 -26.55 -14.68 -12.10
C VAL A 350 -27.31 -14.07 -13.28
N VAL A 351 -26.93 -12.87 -13.72
CA VAL A 351 -27.61 -12.20 -14.85
C VAL A 351 -27.35 -12.93 -16.17
N PHE A 352 -26.11 -13.36 -16.43
CA PHE A 352 -25.79 -14.13 -17.64
C PHE A 352 -26.46 -15.51 -17.64
N ALA A 353 -26.55 -16.19 -16.49
CA ALA A 353 -27.29 -17.45 -16.38
C ALA A 353 -28.78 -17.26 -16.70
N PHE A 354 -29.42 -16.23 -16.14
CA PHE A 354 -30.83 -15.94 -16.42
C PHE A 354 -31.07 -15.58 -17.89
N ILE A 355 -30.17 -14.81 -18.52
CA ILE A 355 -30.25 -14.51 -19.96
C ILE A 355 -30.12 -15.80 -20.78
N PHE A 356 -29.16 -16.66 -20.44
CA PHE A 356 -28.96 -17.93 -21.12
C PHE A 356 -30.20 -18.82 -21.03
N GLU A 357 -30.80 -18.96 -19.84
CA GLU A 357 -32.03 -19.73 -19.66
C GLU A 357 -33.23 -19.11 -20.39
N SER A 358 -33.39 -17.79 -20.31
CA SER A 358 -34.49 -17.05 -20.95
C SER A 358 -34.45 -17.16 -22.47
N VAL A 359 -33.27 -17.22 -23.08
CA VAL A 359 -33.09 -17.41 -24.53
C VAL A 359 -33.14 -18.89 -24.91
N GLY A 360 -32.51 -19.75 -24.11
CA GLY A 360 -32.36 -21.17 -24.40
C GLY A 360 -33.68 -21.92 -24.45
N LEU A 361 -34.56 -21.71 -23.47
CA LEU A 361 -35.83 -22.44 -23.40
C LEU A 361 -36.76 -22.16 -24.60
N PRO A 362 -37.04 -20.89 -24.99
CA PRO A 362 -37.81 -20.60 -26.21
C PRO A 362 -37.13 -21.10 -27.49
N THR A 363 -35.80 -21.04 -27.57
CA THR A 363 -35.06 -21.54 -28.74
C THR A 363 -35.22 -23.06 -28.89
N MET A 364 -35.09 -23.81 -27.80
CA MET A 364 -35.32 -25.26 -27.81
C MET A 364 -36.79 -25.59 -28.11
N ALA A 365 -37.74 -24.84 -27.54
CA ALA A 365 -39.15 -25.06 -27.81
C ALA A 365 -39.51 -24.79 -29.29
N SER A 366 -38.95 -23.75 -29.89
CA SER A 366 -39.11 -23.41 -31.32
C SER A 366 -38.62 -24.53 -32.25
N GLN A 367 -37.56 -25.24 -31.85
CA GLN A 367 -37.05 -26.38 -32.63
C GLN A 367 -37.96 -27.62 -32.54
N ASN A 368 -38.68 -27.80 -31.42
CA ASN A 368 -39.38 -29.05 -31.11
C ASN A 368 -40.91 -28.97 -31.21
N TYR A 369 -41.50 -27.78 -31.21
CA TYR A 369 -42.96 -27.59 -31.23
C TYR A 369 -43.35 -26.61 -32.34
N ASP A 370 -44.47 -26.90 -33.02
CA ASP A 370 -44.92 -26.08 -34.14
C ASP A 370 -45.85 -24.95 -33.67
N SER A 371 -45.28 -23.75 -33.51
CA SER A 371 -46.03 -22.56 -33.08
C SER A 371 -45.50 -21.31 -33.78
N PRO A 372 -46.25 -20.74 -34.76
CA PRO A 372 -45.87 -19.48 -35.41
C PRO A 372 -45.73 -18.31 -34.42
N PHE A 373 -46.50 -18.32 -33.33
CA PHE A 373 -46.41 -17.30 -32.28
C PHE A 373 -45.10 -17.40 -31.50
N LEU A 374 -44.62 -18.61 -31.21
CA LEU A 374 -43.31 -18.82 -30.58
C LEU A 374 -42.18 -18.31 -31.49
N ASP A 375 -42.22 -18.68 -32.78
CA ASP A 375 -41.17 -18.38 -33.75
C ASP A 375 -41.12 -16.90 -34.16
N MET A 376 -42.28 -16.27 -34.42
CA MET A 376 -42.34 -14.91 -34.95
C MET A 376 -42.48 -13.83 -33.88
N VAL A 377 -42.92 -14.17 -32.67
CA VAL A 377 -43.22 -13.18 -31.62
C VAL A 377 -42.34 -13.37 -30.40
N VAL A 378 -42.40 -14.54 -29.77
CA VAL A 378 -41.68 -14.78 -28.50
C VAL A 378 -40.16 -14.78 -28.71
N LEU A 379 -39.67 -15.51 -29.70
CA LEU A 379 -38.22 -15.66 -29.93
C LEU A 379 -37.53 -14.32 -30.27
N PRO A 380 -38.04 -13.47 -31.19
CA PRO A 380 -37.44 -12.16 -31.45
C PRO A 380 -37.47 -11.23 -30.23
N ILE A 381 -38.56 -11.21 -29.48
CA ILE A 381 -38.68 -10.39 -28.26
C ILE A 381 -37.60 -10.77 -27.24
N VAL A 382 -37.40 -12.07 -27.03
CA VAL A 382 -36.43 -12.59 -26.06
C VAL A 382 -34.99 -12.26 -26.47
N TRP A 383 -34.64 -12.37 -27.75
CA TRP A 383 -33.31 -11.99 -28.23
C TRP A 383 -33.06 -10.49 -28.11
N ILE A 384 -34.04 -9.65 -28.48
CA ILE A 384 -33.95 -8.18 -28.32
C ILE A 384 -33.78 -7.83 -26.83
N ALA A 385 -34.57 -8.46 -25.96
CA ALA A 385 -34.47 -8.28 -24.52
C ALA A 385 -33.10 -8.69 -23.97
N ALA A 386 -32.53 -9.80 -24.44
CA ALA A 386 -31.21 -10.29 -24.04
C ALA A 386 -30.10 -9.29 -24.42
N PHE A 387 -30.09 -8.77 -25.65
CA PHE A 387 -29.12 -7.75 -26.06
C PHE A 387 -29.25 -6.46 -25.25
N ALA A 388 -30.48 -6.00 -25.00
CA ALA A 388 -30.73 -4.84 -24.15
C ALA A 388 -30.29 -5.08 -22.69
N ALA A 389 -30.46 -6.30 -22.16
CA ALA A 389 -30.04 -6.68 -20.82
C ALA A 389 -28.50 -6.66 -20.68
N VAL A 390 -27.77 -7.19 -21.65
CA VAL A 390 -26.30 -7.13 -21.66
C VAL A 390 -25.82 -5.67 -21.75
N PHE A 391 -26.40 -4.86 -22.63
CA PHE A 391 -26.03 -3.46 -22.77
C PHE A 391 -26.27 -2.64 -21.49
N THR A 392 -27.43 -2.85 -20.86
CA THR A 392 -27.77 -2.18 -19.59
C THR A 392 -26.91 -2.66 -18.43
N LEU A 393 -26.58 -3.94 -18.37
CA LEU A 393 -25.64 -4.50 -17.38
C LEU A 393 -24.24 -3.87 -17.52
N VAL A 394 -23.70 -3.81 -18.74
CA VAL A 394 -22.42 -3.15 -19.02
C VAL A 394 -22.47 -1.68 -18.61
N SER A 395 -23.56 -0.99 -18.92
CA SER A 395 -23.77 0.40 -18.53
C SER A 395 -23.82 0.60 -17.02
N ILE A 396 -24.42 -0.31 -16.25
CA ILE A 396 -24.44 -0.26 -14.78
C ILE A 396 -23.04 -0.55 -14.20
N VAL A 397 -22.37 -1.59 -14.70
CA VAL A 397 -21.10 -2.09 -14.13
C VAL A 397 -19.91 -1.22 -14.49
N PHE A 398 -19.89 -0.63 -15.69
CA PHE A 398 -18.75 0.15 -16.19
C PHE A 398 -19.06 1.64 -16.38
N GLY A 399 -20.34 2.02 -16.48
CA GLY A 399 -20.74 3.40 -16.71
C GLY A 399 -20.45 4.33 -15.53
N ASP A 400 -20.56 5.63 -15.79
CA ASP A 400 -20.38 6.65 -14.76
C ASP A 400 -21.53 6.62 -13.75
N THR A 401 -21.18 6.63 -12.46
CA THR A 401 -22.15 6.65 -11.34
C THR A 401 -22.45 8.06 -10.85
N GLY A 402 -21.90 9.10 -11.49
CA GLY A 402 -22.06 10.47 -11.03
C GLY A 402 -21.21 10.76 -9.80
N GLU A 403 -20.04 10.12 -9.72
CA GLU A 403 -19.07 10.32 -8.65
C GLU A 403 -18.53 11.76 -8.65
N ILE A 404 -18.59 12.40 -7.48
CA ILE A 404 -18.04 13.73 -7.28
C ILE A 404 -16.54 13.57 -7.11
N ARG A 405 -15.81 13.81 -8.20
CA ARG A 405 -14.36 13.79 -8.20
C ARG A 405 -13.81 15.04 -7.52
N ARG A 406 -12.64 14.87 -6.90
CA ARG A 406 -11.91 15.98 -6.30
C ARG A 406 -11.37 16.87 -7.41
N SER A 407 -11.71 18.14 -7.35
CA SER A 407 -11.22 19.21 -8.21
C SER A 407 -11.11 20.45 -7.35
N GLU A 408 -10.43 21.48 -7.85
CA GLU A 408 -10.32 22.75 -7.12
C GLU A 408 -11.71 23.32 -6.77
N ALA A 409 -12.63 23.31 -7.74
CA ALA A 409 -14.00 23.76 -7.55
C ALA A 409 -14.82 22.88 -6.57
N SER A 410 -14.55 21.58 -6.47
CA SER A 410 -15.25 20.72 -5.51
C SER A 410 -14.58 20.71 -4.14
N CYS A 411 -13.32 21.11 -3.99
CA CYS A 411 -12.62 21.08 -2.71
C CYS A 411 -12.63 22.43 -1.97
N TYR A 412 -12.76 23.55 -2.70
CA TYR A 412 -12.59 24.90 -2.15
C TYR A 412 -13.81 25.81 -2.36
N PRO A 413 -14.01 26.81 -1.49
CA PRO A 413 -13.27 27.04 -0.24
C PRO A 413 -13.62 25.97 0.82
N ILE A 414 -12.64 25.53 1.61
CA ILE A 414 -12.90 24.59 2.70
C ILE A 414 -13.61 25.37 3.82
N PRO A 415 -14.80 24.95 4.30
CA PRO A 415 -15.47 25.60 5.41
C PRO A 415 -14.59 25.65 6.66
N ASP A 416 -14.63 26.75 7.42
CA ASP A 416 -13.77 26.93 8.61
C ASP A 416 -13.97 25.81 9.66
N ARG A 417 -15.20 25.30 9.79
CA ARG A 417 -15.50 24.14 10.65
C ARG A 417 -14.86 22.85 10.15
N ALA A 418 -14.78 22.63 8.84
CA ALA A 418 -14.05 21.49 8.27
C ALA A 418 -12.54 21.65 8.47
N ARG A 419 -12.02 22.86 8.26
CA ARG A 419 -10.61 23.20 8.48
C ARG A 419 -10.22 22.93 9.94
N ALA A 420 -11.02 23.36 10.90
CA ALA A 420 -10.79 23.10 12.32
C ALA A 420 -10.80 21.60 12.67
N LEU A 421 -11.74 20.82 12.12
CA LEU A 421 -11.79 19.36 12.35
C LEU A 421 -10.58 18.63 11.75
N ILE A 422 -10.11 19.06 10.58
CA ILE A 422 -8.92 18.51 9.92
C ILE A 422 -7.66 18.85 10.75
N LEU A 423 -7.58 20.06 11.30
CA LEU A 423 -6.46 20.52 12.15
C LEU A 423 -6.43 19.85 13.53
N LEU A 424 -7.59 19.49 14.09
CA LEU A 424 -7.71 18.85 15.40
C LEU A 424 -7.39 17.35 15.40
N GLY A 425 -7.02 16.76 14.26
CA GLY A 425 -6.54 15.36 14.18
C GLY A 425 -7.53 14.30 14.67
N SER A 426 -8.82 14.62 14.78
CA SER A 426 -9.82 13.71 15.33
C SER A 426 -10.02 12.51 14.40
N SER A 427 -9.61 11.32 14.85
CA SER A 427 -9.80 10.03 14.17
C SER A 427 -11.26 9.59 13.97
N LYS A 428 -12.23 10.43 14.37
CA LYS A 428 -13.68 10.21 14.28
C LYS A 428 -14.35 11.11 13.22
N THR A 429 -13.75 11.23 12.03
CA THR A 429 -14.41 11.92 10.90
C THR A 429 -15.67 11.19 10.40
N GLU A 430 -15.87 9.92 10.81
CA GLU A 430 -17.08 9.16 10.51
C GLU A 430 -18.34 9.74 11.19
N ASP A 431 -18.23 10.34 12.38
CA ASP A 431 -19.39 10.88 13.12
C ASP A 431 -19.60 12.40 12.92
N CYS A 432 -18.77 13.04 12.10
CA CYS A 432 -18.88 14.48 11.85
C CYS A 432 -20.00 14.77 10.84
N PRO A 433 -21.02 15.57 11.18
CA PRO A 433 -22.07 15.93 10.24
C PRO A 433 -21.50 16.75 9.08
N ASN A 434 -22.09 16.58 7.89
CA ASN A 434 -21.73 17.37 6.72
C ASN A 434 -22.07 18.85 6.97
N ILE A 435 -21.25 19.76 6.45
CA ILE A 435 -21.41 21.19 6.70
C ILE A 435 -22.30 21.78 5.60
N ALA A 436 -23.36 22.50 5.98
CA ALA A 436 -24.24 23.15 5.03
C ALA A 436 -23.50 24.30 4.31
N GLY A 437 -23.64 24.35 2.99
CA GLY A 437 -23.17 25.44 2.13
C GLY A 437 -24.32 26.32 1.65
N LEU A 438 -24.01 27.24 0.75
CA LEU A 438 -25.00 28.06 0.06
C LEU A 438 -25.75 27.24 -1.00
N ASP A 439 -26.97 27.68 -1.36
CA ASP A 439 -27.78 27.10 -2.44
C ASP A 439 -27.99 25.58 -2.36
N GLY A 440 -28.25 25.05 -1.15
CA GLY A 440 -28.52 23.63 -0.93
C GLY A 440 -27.31 22.70 -1.04
N GLN A 441 -26.11 23.26 -1.25
CA GLN A 441 -24.87 22.49 -1.27
C GLN A 441 -24.47 22.03 0.13
N SER A 442 -23.66 20.98 0.22
CA SER A 442 -23.11 20.53 1.50
C SER A 442 -21.70 20.00 1.36
N TYR A 443 -20.82 20.39 2.27
CA TYR A 443 -19.45 19.92 2.31
C TYR A 443 -19.37 18.58 3.03
N CYS A 444 -18.86 17.56 2.34
CA CYS A 444 -18.59 16.26 2.93
C CYS A 444 -17.28 16.30 3.70
N THR A 445 -17.35 16.13 5.01
CA THR A 445 -16.20 16.09 5.92
C THR A 445 -15.34 14.83 5.77
N ARG A 446 -15.91 13.75 5.21
CA ARG A 446 -15.19 12.48 4.94
C ARG A 446 -14.42 12.50 3.62
N CYS A 447 -15.06 13.01 2.56
CA CYS A 447 -14.45 13.07 1.22
C CYS A 447 -13.75 14.40 0.94
N CYS A 448 -13.91 15.40 1.81
CA CYS A 448 -13.42 16.77 1.66
C CYS A 448 -13.83 17.40 0.32
N VAL A 449 -15.10 17.27 -0.03
CA VAL A 449 -15.68 17.86 -1.25
C VAL A 449 -17.04 18.51 -0.98
N TRP A 450 -17.28 19.65 -1.62
CA TRP A 450 -18.58 20.24 -1.86
C TRP A 450 -19.44 19.31 -2.70
N ARG A 451 -20.63 19.04 -2.17
CA ARG A 451 -21.63 18.21 -2.80
C ARG A 451 -22.77 19.10 -3.28
N PRO A 452 -23.12 19.05 -4.58
CA PRO A 452 -24.34 19.65 -5.08
C PRO A 452 -25.58 19.11 -4.35
N GLU A 453 -26.69 19.85 -4.43
CA GLU A 453 -27.96 19.39 -3.89
C GLU A 453 -28.34 17.99 -4.39
N GLY A 454 -28.90 17.15 -3.51
CA GLY A 454 -29.30 15.78 -3.84
C GLY A 454 -28.13 14.78 -3.97
N SER A 455 -26.93 15.16 -3.54
CA SER A 455 -25.76 14.28 -3.48
C SER A 455 -25.62 13.60 -2.12
N HIS A 456 -25.07 12.37 -2.09
CA HIS A 456 -24.91 11.60 -0.86
C HIS A 456 -23.53 10.94 -0.78
N HIS A 457 -23.05 10.72 0.44
CA HIS A 457 -21.85 9.91 0.69
C HIS A 457 -22.26 8.45 0.86
N CYS A 458 -21.81 7.57 -0.02
CA CYS A 458 -22.04 6.14 0.13
C CYS A 458 -21.00 5.55 1.09
N SER A 459 -21.41 5.14 2.28
CA SER A 459 -20.51 4.50 3.27
C SER A 459 -19.93 3.17 2.79
N THR A 460 -20.63 2.45 1.93
CA THR A 460 -20.12 1.19 1.37
C THR A 460 -19.01 1.42 0.34
N CYS A 461 -19.19 2.42 -0.53
CA CYS A 461 -18.18 2.74 -1.56
C CYS A 461 -17.16 3.80 -1.13
N GLN A 462 -17.35 4.44 0.02
CA GLN A 462 -16.52 5.53 0.55
C GLN A 462 -16.30 6.68 -0.44
N ARG A 463 -17.36 7.06 -1.17
CA ARG A 463 -17.34 8.16 -2.16
C ARG A 463 -18.63 8.94 -2.17
N CYS A 464 -18.55 10.21 -2.55
CA CYS A 464 -19.71 11.06 -2.78
C CYS A 464 -20.22 10.90 -4.21
N VAL A 465 -21.53 10.76 -4.37
CA VAL A 465 -22.19 10.62 -5.67
C VAL A 465 -23.40 11.53 -5.77
N THR A 466 -23.66 12.04 -6.96
CA THR A 466 -24.78 12.92 -7.30
C THR A 466 -26.05 12.11 -7.57
N GLY A 467 -27.20 12.59 -7.09
CA GLY A 467 -28.49 11.93 -7.30
C GLY A 467 -28.51 10.49 -6.79
N PHE A 468 -27.97 10.27 -5.58
CA PHE A 468 -27.89 8.95 -4.95
C PHE A 468 -29.28 8.39 -4.67
N ASP A 469 -29.50 7.13 -5.01
CA ASP A 469 -30.69 6.37 -4.61
C ASP A 469 -30.31 5.36 -3.52
N HIS A 470 -29.48 4.37 -3.87
CA HIS A 470 -28.95 3.40 -2.92
C HIS A 470 -27.62 2.79 -3.39
N HIS A 471 -26.94 2.08 -2.49
CA HIS A 471 -25.89 1.15 -2.89
C HIS A 471 -26.52 -0.23 -3.12
N CYS A 472 -26.49 -0.71 -4.36
CA CYS A 472 -27.01 -2.02 -4.67
C CYS A 472 -25.93 -3.07 -4.38
N SER A 473 -26.15 -3.87 -3.33
CA SER A 473 -25.25 -4.97 -2.97
C SER A 473 -25.17 -6.05 -4.03
N PHE A 474 -26.22 -6.21 -4.85
CA PHE A 474 -26.24 -7.14 -5.97
C PHE A 474 -25.24 -6.69 -7.04
N PHE A 475 -25.42 -5.50 -7.63
CA PHE A 475 -24.50 -4.98 -8.65
C PHE A 475 -23.13 -4.52 -8.07
N GLY A 476 -23.00 -4.40 -6.75
CA GLY A 476 -21.80 -3.89 -6.08
C GLY A 476 -21.50 -2.42 -6.41
N ARG A 477 -22.52 -1.64 -6.77
CA ARG A 477 -22.37 -0.24 -7.21
C ARG A 477 -23.49 0.65 -6.67
N CYS A 478 -23.20 1.94 -6.59
CA CYS A 478 -24.21 2.96 -6.34
C CYS A 478 -25.15 3.07 -7.54
N ILE A 479 -26.45 2.99 -7.26
CA ILE A 479 -27.50 3.39 -8.19
C ILE A 479 -27.78 4.86 -7.95
N THR A 480 -27.69 5.63 -9.04
CA THR A 480 -27.83 7.07 -9.02
C THR A 480 -28.70 7.51 -10.19
N ARG A 481 -29.11 8.78 -10.20
CA ARG A 481 -29.89 9.36 -11.30
C ARG A 481 -29.27 9.11 -12.68
N ARG A 482 -27.93 9.04 -12.79
CA ARG A 482 -27.23 8.82 -14.08
C ARG A 482 -27.40 7.41 -14.64
N ASN A 483 -27.46 6.37 -13.79
CA ASN A 483 -27.62 4.98 -14.22
C ASN A 483 -29.00 4.38 -13.90
N MET A 484 -29.90 5.19 -13.33
CA MET A 484 -31.27 4.79 -12.95
C MET A 484 -32.06 4.23 -14.13
N CYS A 485 -31.92 4.81 -15.34
CA CYS A 485 -32.58 4.29 -16.53
C CYS A 485 -32.12 2.85 -16.82
N SER A 486 -30.81 2.59 -16.85
CA SER A 486 -30.27 1.25 -17.05
C SER A 486 -30.73 0.28 -15.95
N PHE A 487 -30.76 0.73 -14.70
CA PHE A 487 -31.22 -0.09 -13.56
C PHE A 487 -32.72 -0.46 -13.66
N ARG A 488 -33.59 0.49 -14.01
CA ARG A 488 -35.02 0.19 -14.22
C ARG A 488 -35.25 -0.72 -15.43
N THR A 489 -34.50 -0.48 -16.51
CA THR A 489 -34.60 -1.30 -17.72
C THR A 489 -34.20 -2.74 -17.45
N ILE A 490 -33.09 -3.00 -16.74
CA ILE A 490 -32.67 -4.39 -16.47
C ILE A 490 -33.65 -5.14 -15.56
N ILE A 491 -34.30 -4.44 -14.62
CA ILE A 491 -35.38 -5.02 -13.81
C ILE A 491 -36.62 -5.31 -14.66
N GLY A 492 -37.01 -4.40 -15.56
CA GLY A 492 -38.12 -4.63 -16.48
C GLY A 492 -37.87 -5.82 -17.41
N LEU A 493 -36.65 -5.93 -17.95
CA LEU A 493 -36.24 -7.03 -18.82
C LEU A 493 -36.25 -8.39 -18.10
N PHE A 494 -35.98 -8.41 -16.79
CA PHE A 494 -36.14 -9.62 -15.98
C PHE A 494 -37.59 -10.14 -16.00
N PHE A 495 -38.59 -9.27 -15.82
CA PHE A 495 -40.00 -9.67 -15.88
C PHE A 495 -40.44 -10.07 -17.29
N VAL A 496 -39.93 -9.42 -18.33
CA VAL A 496 -40.17 -9.81 -19.73
C VAL A 496 -39.63 -11.21 -20.00
N GLY A 497 -38.40 -11.51 -19.55
CA GLY A 497 -37.81 -12.84 -19.66
C GLY A 497 -38.62 -13.91 -18.93
N ALA A 498 -39.03 -13.64 -17.68
CA ALA A 498 -39.85 -14.56 -16.90
C ALA A 498 -41.23 -14.80 -17.53
N ALA A 499 -41.89 -13.76 -18.05
CA ALA A 499 -43.16 -13.91 -18.76
C ALA A 499 -43.00 -14.72 -20.05
N ALA A 500 -41.94 -14.48 -20.82
CA ALA A 500 -41.64 -15.26 -22.02
C ALA A 500 -41.42 -16.73 -21.68
N GLN A 501 -40.70 -17.05 -20.61
CA GLN A 501 -40.54 -18.43 -20.13
C GLN A 501 -41.88 -19.09 -19.80
N MET A 502 -42.77 -18.42 -19.06
CA MET A 502 -44.10 -18.95 -18.74
C MET A 502 -44.94 -19.20 -20.00
N ILE A 503 -44.92 -18.27 -20.95
CA ILE A 503 -45.61 -18.41 -22.23
C ILE A 503 -45.04 -19.58 -23.03
N THR A 504 -43.72 -19.72 -23.09
CA THR A 504 -43.06 -20.86 -23.76
C THR A 504 -43.48 -22.18 -23.15
N VAL A 505 -43.52 -22.29 -21.82
CA VAL A 505 -43.99 -23.51 -21.13
C VAL A 505 -45.47 -23.80 -21.41
N ALA A 506 -46.31 -22.77 -21.43
CA ALA A 506 -47.72 -22.94 -21.80
C ALA A 506 -47.86 -23.44 -23.24
N ILE A 507 -47.10 -22.87 -24.19
CA ILE A 507 -47.08 -23.31 -25.58
C ILE A 507 -46.61 -24.75 -25.69
N THR A 508 -45.54 -25.15 -25.00
CA THR A 508 -45.03 -26.54 -25.06
C THR A 508 -46.03 -27.56 -24.52
N ASN A 509 -46.95 -27.14 -23.63
CA ASN A 509 -48.01 -28.00 -23.10
C ASN A 509 -49.23 -28.10 -24.02
N SER A 510 -49.41 -27.17 -24.96
CA SER A 510 -50.60 -27.10 -25.83
C SER A 510 -50.32 -27.30 -27.32
N ALA A 511 -49.11 -27.01 -27.79
CA ALA A 511 -48.74 -27.05 -29.20
C ALA A 511 -48.32 -28.47 -29.62
N PRO A 512 -48.61 -28.88 -30.86
CA PRO A 512 -48.17 -30.16 -31.37
C PRO A 512 -46.64 -30.18 -31.52
N ALA A 513 -46.04 -31.35 -31.26
CA ALA A 513 -44.64 -31.57 -31.57
C ALA A 513 -44.39 -31.37 -33.06
N ARG A 514 -43.31 -30.66 -33.40
CA ARG A 514 -42.91 -30.41 -34.78
C ARG A 514 -42.52 -31.76 -35.39
N SER A 515 -43.14 -32.12 -36.52
CA SER A 515 -42.80 -33.37 -37.20
C SER A 515 -41.32 -33.36 -37.58
N PRO A 516 -40.56 -34.42 -37.33
CA PRO A 516 -39.17 -34.49 -37.78
C PRO A 516 -39.16 -34.25 -39.28
N SER A 517 -38.42 -33.23 -39.72
CA SER A 517 -38.20 -33.01 -41.14
C SER A 517 -37.63 -34.30 -41.72
N THR A 518 -38.36 -34.93 -42.63
CA THR A 518 -37.81 -36.00 -43.46
C THR A 518 -36.60 -35.43 -44.17
N SER A 519 -35.42 -35.77 -43.65
CA SER A 519 -34.16 -35.51 -44.33
C SER A 519 -34.24 -36.16 -45.71
N PRO A 520 -34.01 -35.42 -46.82
CA PRO A 520 -33.92 -36.04 -48.14
C PRO A 520 -32.65 -36.90 -48.33
N TYR A 521 -31.88 -37.14 -47.25
CA TYR A 521 -30.63 -37.92 -47.28
C TYR A 521 -30.61 -39.11 -46.30
N ALA A 522 -31.76 -39.76 -46.06
CA ALA A 522 -31.75 -41.11 -45.51
C ALA A 522 -31.58 -42.10 -46.68
N THR A 523 -30.32 -42.51 -46.89
CA THR A 523 -29.89 -43.53 -47.86
C THR A 523 -30.68 -44.83 -47.72
N GLU A 524 -31.04 -45.40 -48.87
CA GLU A 524 -31.68 -46.69 -49.10
C GLU A 524 -31.14 -47.80 -48.20
N SER A 525 -32.05 -48.48 -47.50
CA SER A 525 -31.80 -49.75 -46.85
C SER A 525 -31.60 -50.84 -47.90
N THR A 526 -30.40 -51.38 -48.01
CA THR A 526 -30.18 -52.69 -48.64
C THR A 526 -30.87 -53.76 -47.80
N ALA A 527 -31.85 -54.43 -48.40
CA ALA A 527 -32.47 -55.63 -47.86
C ALA A 527 -31.43 -56.77 -47.77
N MET A 528 -31.31 -57.39 -46.60
CA MET A 528 -30.70 -58.72 -46.45
C MET A 528 -31.79 -59.68 -45.99
N GLU A 529 -32.06 -60.67 -46.84
CA GLU A 529 -32.98 -61.80 -46.61
C GLU A 529 -32.49 -62.74 -45.49
N PRO A 530 -33.41 -63.53 -44.90
CA PRO A 530 -33.09 -64.40 -43.77
C PRO A 530 -32.53 -65.75 -44.23
N VAL A 531 -31.39 -66.17 -43.67
CA VAL A 531 -30.90 -67.55 -43.81
C VAL A 531 -31.23 -68.31 -42.53
N ALA A 532 -32.15 -69.27 -42.65
CA ALA A 532 -32.41 -70.31 -41.65
C ALA A 532 -31.90 -71.67 -42.16
N GLY A 533 -31.09 -72.35 -41.33
CA GLY A 533 -30.58 -73.71 -41.52
C GLY A 533 -29.10 -73.77 -41.10
N ARG A 534 -28.62 -74.68 -40.24
CA ARG A 534 -29.07 -76.01 -39.84
C ARG A 534 -28.55 -76.34 -38.43
N TYR A 535 -29.30 -77.17 -37.72
CA TYR A 535 -28.83 -77.98 -36.59
C TYR A 535 -27.68 -78.90 -37.01
N TYR A 536 -26.68 -79.04 -36.13
CA TYR A 536 -25.97 -80.30 -35.89
C TYR A 536 -25.73 -80.44 -34.39
N ASN A 537 -26.50 -81.32 -33.75
CA ASN A 537 -26.07 -82.04 -32.56
C ASN A 537 -25.49 -83.37 -33.05
N TYR A 538 -24.31 -83.77 -32.56
CA TYR A 538 -24.06 -85.12 -32.03
C TYR A 538 -22.64 -85.20 -31.44
N ASN A 539 -22.61 -85.62 -30.17
CA ASN A 539 -21.51 -86.14 -29.34
C ASN A 539 -20.45 -85.18 -28.79
#